data_AF-A0A2D5MSD7-F1
#
_entry.id   AF-A0A2D5MSD7-F1
#
_cell.length_a   1.000
_cell.length_b   1.000
_cell.length_c   1.000
_cell.angle_alpha   90.00
_cell.angle_beta   90.00
_cell.angle_gamma   90.00
#
_symmetry.space_group_name_H-M   'P 1'
#
loop_
_entity.id
_entity.type
_entity.pdbx_description
1 polymer ?
#
loop_
_entity_poly.entity_id
_entity_poly.type
_entity_poly.pdbx_seq_one_letter_code
_entity_poly.pdbx_strand_id
1 'polypeptide(L)'
;MIIPAFSLTPKNDYIFTRYKSPGIIGIFDVLYKFSCQKSNVSRGIEERRFSDLSRDLWKAREYVEKRKDESMYLGWTPLQSSDFDGDFKFIRNDNKFPPGSEISYKQIPLYFVIVEPKLSENRLFVEKIIHNPSIDVRLDVNNLKINLEELANKSDALIDFSKLKYHDSGRWYFEFFNTVVTPTKST
;
A
#
# COMPACT_ATOMS: atom_id res chain seq x y z
N MET A 1 -18.61 12.60 1.40
CA MET A 1 -18.24 11.66 0.33
C MET A 1 -18.02 10.33 1.01
N ILE A 2 -18.91 9.36 0.79
CA ILE A 2 -18.84 8.05 1.46
C ILE A 2 -17.89 7.18 0.63
N ILE A 3 -16.77 6.77 1.22
CA ILE A 3 -15.90 5.75 0.63
C ILE A 3 -16.69 4.44 0.73
N PRO A 4 -16.99 3.74 -0.37
CA PRO A 4 -17.76 2.51 -0.30
C PRO A 4 -17.02 1.49 0.56
N ALA A 5 -17.71 0.95 1.56
CA ALA A 5 -17.22 -0.16 2.36
C ALA A 5 -17.09 -1.38 1.45
N PHE A 6 -15.86 -1.79 1.17
CA PHE A 6 -15.60 -3.05 0.51
C PHE A 6 -15.99 -4.18 1.48
N SER A 7 -17.13 -4.81 1.19
CA SER A 7 -17.56 -6.04 1.83
C SER A 7 -16.55 -7.15 1.51
N LEU A 8 -15.66 -7.44 2.46
CA LEU A 8 -14.84 -8.64 2.48
C LEU A 8 -15.07 -9.33 3.83
N THR A 9 -15.86 -10.40 3.84
CA THR A 9 -15.63 -11.51 4.75
C THR A 9 -15.51 -12.77 3.90
N PRO A 10 -14.41 -13.51 4.07
CA PRO A 10 -14.28 -14.41 5.22
C PRO A 10 -13.00 -14.17 6.04
N LYS A 11 -13.07 -14.65 7.30
CA LYS A 11 -12.00 -14.85 8.28
C LYS A 11 -10.72 -15.38 7.60
N ASN A 12 -9.61 -14.63 7.54
CA ASN A 12 -8.30 -15.17 7.17
C ASN A 12 -7.16 -14.22 7.53
N ASP A 13 -6.05 -14.80 8.01
CA ASP A 13 -4.77 -14.17 8.39
C ASP A 13 -3.99 -13.55 7.20
N TYR A 14 -4.68 -13.08 6.15
CA TYR A 14 -4.04 -12.55 4.95
C TYR A 14 -3.81 -11.05 5.08
N ILE A 15 -2.55 -10.72 5.34
CA ILE A 15 -1.99 -9.36 5.31
C ILE A 15 -2.03 -8.69 3.92
N PHE A 16 -2.36 -9.43 2.85
CA PHE A 16 -2.54 -8.88 1.49
C PHE A 16 -3.92 -9.22 0.92
N THR A 17 -4.60 -8.21 0.40
CA THR A 17 -5.81 -8.35 -0.41
C THR A 17 -5.48 -8.12 -1.88
N ARG A 18 -5.85 -9.05 -2.77
CA ARG A 18 -5.68 -8.89 -4.21
C ARG A 18 -6.89 -8.19 -4.84
N TYR A 19 -6.64 -7.22 -5.71
CA TYR A 19 -7.65 -6.48 -6.47
C TYR A 19 -7.58 -6.81 -7.96
N LYS A 20 -8.72 -6.72 -8.65
CA LYS A 20 -8.78 -6.70 -10.12
C LYS A 20 -8.55 -5.27 -10.61
N SER A 21 -8.09 -5.09 -11.86
CA SER A 21 -7.79 -3.77 -12.43
C SER A 21 -8.92 -2.75 -12.26
N PRO A 22 -10.21 -3.05 -12.56
CA PRO A 22 -11.29 -2.08 -12.36
C PRO A 22 -11.47 -1.66 -10.90
N GLY A 23 -11.28 -2.60 -9.97
CA GLY A 23 -11.41 -2.34 -8.53
C GLY A 23 -10.32 -1.42 -8.01
N ILE A 24 -9.05 -1.69 -8.35
CA ILE A 24 -7.94 -0.84 -7.90
C ILE A 24 -7.94 0.53 -8.58
N ILE A 25 -8.38 0.64 -9.85
CA ILE A 25 -8.59 1.93 -10.52
C ILE A 25 -9.61 2.77 -9.75
N GLY A 26 -10.75 2.18 -9.38
CA GLY A 26 -11.76 2.86 -8.59
C GLY A 26 -11.24 3.34 -7.23
N ILE A 27 -10.41 2.55 -6.57
CA ILE A 27 -9.74 2.94 -5.31
C ILE A 27 -8.80 4.13 -5.54
N PHE A 28 -7.91 4.04 -6.54
CA PHE A 28 -6.98 5.13 -6.86
C PHE A 28 -7.71 6.42 -7.25
N ASP A 29 -8.84 6.34 -7.96
CA ASP A 29 -9.67 7.51 -8.28
C ASP A 29 -10.21 8.21 -7.03
N VAL A 30 -10.71 7.44 -6.06
CA VAL A 30 -11.23 7.97 -4.80
C VAL A 30 -10.11 8.62 -3.98
N LEU A 31 -8.98 7.91 -3.83
CA LEU A 31 -7.83 8.40 -3.07
C LEU A 31 -7.16 9.60 -3.75
N TYR A 32 -7.13 9.64 -5.08
CA TYR A 32 -6.64 10.78 -5.85
C TYR A 32 -7.45 12.03 -5.54
N LYS A 33 -8.78 11.94 -5.67
CA LYS A 33 -9.70 13.05 -5.36
C LYS A 33 -9.56 13.50 -3.91
N PHE A 34 -9.44 12.56 -2.99
CA PHE A 34 -9.21 12.84 -1.58
C PHE A 34 -7.89 13.61 -1.36
N SER A 35 -6.79 13.16 -1.96
CA SER A 35 -5.49 13.83 -1.87
C SER A 35 -5.52 15.23 -2.47
N CYS A 36 -6.17 15.44 -3.62
CA CYS A 36 -6.35 16.78 -4.20
C CYS A 36 -7.13 17.70 -3.25
N GLN A 37 -8.23 17.20 -2.66
CA GLN A 37 -9.02 17.98 -1.70
C GLN A 37 -8.22 18.35 -0.47
N LYS A 38 -7.45 17.40 0.09
CA LYS A 38 -6.58 17.65 1.26
C LYS A 38 -5.46 18.63 0.94
N SER A 39 -4.83 18.51 -0.23
CA SER A 39 -3.80 19.46 -0.67
C SER A 39 -4.33 20.89 -0.72
N ASN A 40 -5.54 21.10 -1.28
CA ASN A 40 -6.15 22.42 -1.41
C ASN A 40 -6.53 23.11 -0.09
N VAL A 41 -6.69 22.36 1.01
CA VAL A 41 -7.10 22.90 2.32
C VAL A 41 -5.98 22.89 3.37
N SER A 42 -4.90 22.18 3.09
CA SER A 42 -3.69 22.14 3.92
C SER A 42 -2.74 23.28 3.56
N ARG A 43 -1.67 23.46 4.36
CA ARG A 43 -0.59 24.41 4.06
C ARG A 43 0.78 23.79 4.31
N GLY A 44 1.78 24.26 3.57
CA GLY A 44 3.19 23.91 3.82
C GLY A 44 3.51 22.45 3.54
N ILE A 45 4.07 21.74 4.52
CA ILE A 45 4.52 20.35 4.36
C ILE A 45 3.35 19.42 4.02
N GLU A 46 2.20 19.58 4.69
CA GLU A 46 1.02 18.74 4.45
C GLU A 46 0.42 18.96 3.06
N GLU A 47 0.36 20.21 2.60
CA GLU A 47 -0.07 20.54 1.23
C GLU A 47 0.80 19.84 0.19
N ARG A 48 2.12 19.95 0.34
CA ARG A 48 3.10 19.29 -0.56
C ARG A 48 2.95 17.78 -0.52
N ARG A 49 2.86 17.20 0.67
CA ARG A 49 2.66 15.77 0.88
C ARG A 49 1.43 15.24 0.14
N PHE A 50 0.27 15.88 0.30
CA PHE A 50 -0.95 15.45 -0.40
C PHE A 50 -0.90 15.73 -1.90
N SER A 51 -0.20 16.78 -2.34
CA SER A 51 0.04 17.05 -3.76
C SER A 51 0.87 15.94 -4.41
N ASP A 52 1.98 15.55 -3.77
CA ASP A 52 2.83 14.45 -4.24
C ASP A 52 2.06 13.12 -4.28
N LEU A 53 1.28 12.80 -3.24
CA LEU A 53 0.42 11.62 -3.20
C LEU A 53 -0.62 11.61 -4.32
N SER A 54 -1.24 12.75 -4.63
CA SER A 54 -2.19 12.84 -5.75
C SER A 54 -1.53 12.52 -7.09
N ARG A 55 -0.32 13.03 -7.32
CA ARG A 55 0.46 12.74 -8.53
C ARG A 55 0.82 11.26 -8.63
N ASP A 56 1.21 10.63 -7.53
CA ASP A 56 1.59 9.22 -7.51
C ASP A 56 0.39 8.30 -7.72
N LEU A 57 -0.75 8.62 -7.12
CA LEU A 57 -2.02 7.92 -7.34
C LEU A 57 -2.47 8.03 -8.81
N TRP A 58 -2.36 9.22 -9.42
CA TRP A 58 -2.68 9.41 -10.83
C TRP A 58 -1.76 8.57 -11.74
N LYS A 59 -0.45 8.59 -11.51
CA LYS A 59 0.52 7.78 -12.26
C LYS A 59 0.31 6.28 -12.07
N ALA A 60 -0.06 5.85 -10.86
CA ALA A 60 -0.38 4.45 -10.59
C ALA A 60 -1.66 4.03 -11.33
N ARG A 61 -2.70 4.87 -11.34
CA ARG A 61 -3.92 4.66 -12.11
C ARG A 61 -3.63 4.50 -13.61
N GLU A 62 -2.88 5.43 -14.20
CA GLU A 62 -2.49 5.35 -15.63
C GLU A 62 -1.69 4.07 -15.93
N TYR A 63 -0.84 3.65 -14.99
CA TYR A 63 -0.07 2.41 -15.14
C TYR A 63 -1.00 1.19 -15.16
N VAL A 64 -1.94 1.08 -14.21
CA VAL A 64 -2.92 -0.01 -14.16
C VAL A 64 -3.76 -0.05 -15.44
N GLU A 65 -4.16 1.10 -15.96
CA GLU A 65 -4.94 1.19 -17.20
C GLU A 65 -4.18 0.72 -18.44
N LYS A 66 -2.85 0.90 -18.48
CA LYS A 66 -1.99 0.45 -19.58
C LYS A 66 -1.62 -1.03 -19.48
N ARG A 67 -1.46 -1.53 -18.25
CA ARG A 67 -0.99 -2.89 -17.91
C ARG A 67 -2.10 -3.83 -17.46
N LYS A 68 -3.33 -3.62 -17.94
CA LYS A 68 -4.50 -4.39 -17.51
C LYS A 68 -4.20 -5.89 -17.61
N ASP A 69 -4.49 -6.62 -16.54
CA ASP A 69 -4.30 -8.06 -16.40
C ASP A 69 -2.85 -8.59 -16.50
N GLU A 70 -1.85 -7.72 -16.74
CA GLU A 70 -0.42 -8.08 -16.75
C GLU A 70 0.23 -8.02 -15.36
N SER A 71 -0.46 -7.43 -14.38
CA SER A 71 0.06 -7.22 -13.03
C SER A 71 -0.87 -7.75 -11.94
N MET A 72 -0.29 -8.00 -10.77
CA MET A 72 -1.02 -8.21 -9.51
C MET A 72 -1.09 -6.89 -8.76
N TYR A 73 -2.29 -6.54 -8.26
CA TYR A 73 -2.51 -5.34 -7.46
C TYR A 73 -2.89 -5.77 -6.05
N LEU A 74 -2.06 -5.43 -5.08
CA LEU A 74 -2.17 -5.88 -3.71
C LEU A 74 -2.41 -4.68 -2.79
N GLY A 75 -3.33 -4.79 -1.83
CA GLY A 75 -3.41 -3.89 -0.69
C GLY A 75 -2.87 -4.58 0.54
N TRP A 76 -1.93 -3.93 1.24
CA TRP A 76 -1.31 -4.46 2.44
C TRP A 76 -2.04 -3.97 3.70
N THR A 77 -2.63 -4.90 4.43
CA THR A 77 -3.46 -4.70 5.63
C THR A 77 -2.85 -5.42 6.84
N PRO A 78 -1.65 -5.01 7.30
CA PRO A 78 -0.91 -5.76 8.33
C PRO A 78 -1.64 -5.76 9.67
N LEU A 79 -2.39 -4.71 9.96
CA LEU A 79 -3.11 -4.51 11.22
C LEU A 79 -4.28 -5.48 11.44
N GLN A 80 -4.67 -6.27 10.43
CA GLN A 80 -5.62 -7.37 10.62
C GLN A 80 -4.97 -8.58 11.31
N SER A 81 -3.66 -8.78 11.16
CA SER A 81 -2.96 -9.91 11.77
C SER A 81 -2.79 -9.68 13.27
N SER A 82 -2.93 -10.75 14.06
CA SER A 82 -2.59 -10.79 15.48
C SER A 82 -1.11 -10.54 15.75
N ASP A 83 -0.24 -10.68 14.74
CA ASP A 83 1.20 -10.42 14.88
C ASP A 83 1.52 -8.92 14.98
N PHE A 84 0.55 -8.06 14.61
CA PHE A 84 0.62 -6.61 14.75
C PHE A 84 -0.26 -6.15 15.94
N ASP A 85 -0.08 -6.79 17.10
CA ASP A 85 -0.71 -6.37 18.35
C ASP A 85 0.19 -5.38 19.09
N GLY A 86 -0.03 -4.10 18.83
CA GLY A 86 0.70 -3.01 19.47
C GLY A 86 -0.13 -1.73 19.53
N ASP A 87 0.21 -0.83 20.46
CA ASP A 87 -0.36 0.51 20.56
C ASP A 87 0.14 1.39 19.40
N PHE A 88 -0.34 1.11 18.18
CA PHE A 88 -0.04 1.93 17.02
C PHE A 88 -0.84 3.24 17.12
N LYS A 89 -0.12 4.36 17.17
CA LYS A 89 -0.74 5.66 16.93
C LYS A 89 -1.16 5.73 15.46
N PHE A 90 -2.46 5.63 15.21
CA PHE A 90 -3.06 5.82 13.90
C PHE A 90 -3.80 7.16 13.82
N ILE A 91 -3.75 7.78 12.65
CA ILE A 91 -4.51 8.99 12.34
C ILE A 91 -5.34 8.67 11.10
N ARG A 92 -6.67 8.68 11.24
CA ARG A 92 -7.57 8.59 10.10
C ARG A 92 -7.74 9.95 9.47
N ASN A 93 -7.31 10.08 8.22
CA ASN A 93 -7.42 11.31 7.46
C ASN A 93 -8.77 11.43 6.73
N ASP A 94 -9.49 10.31 6.58
CA ASP A 94 -10.77 10.17 5.90
C ASP A 94 -12.01 10.53 6.73
N ASN A 95 -11.83 10.86 8.02
CA ASN A 95 -12.86 11.23 9.01
C ASN A 95 -14.24 11.56 8.41
N LYS A 96 -15.10 10.53 8.31
CA LYS A 96 -16.58 10.55 8.30
C LYS A 96 -17.10 9.14 7.96
N PHE A 97 -17.21 8.28 8.96
CA PHE A 97 -18.15 7.15 8.88
C PHE A 97 -19.43 7.56 9.60
N PRO A 98 -20.62 7.32 9.02
CA PRO A 98 -21.84 7.34 9.78
C PRO A 98 -21.70 6.53 11.09
N PRO A 99 -22.36 6.95 12.19
CA PRO A 99 -22.43 6.13 13.40
C PRO A 99 -22.89 4.70 13.03
N GLY A 100 -22.13 3.69 13.43
CA GLY A 100 -22.42 2.28 13.13
C GLY A 100 -21.89 1.75 11.79
N SER A 101 -21.16 2.54 11.00
CA SER A 101 -20.53 2.09 9.75
C SER A 101 -18.99 2.12 9.81
N GLU A 102 -18.41 2.00 11.01
CA GLU A 102 -16.96 2.08 11.18
C GLU A 102 -16.28 0.84 10.56
N ILE A 103 -15.78 0.99 9.34
CA ILE A 103 -14.76 0.09 8.82
C ILE A 103 -13.60 0.20 9.79
N SER A 104 -13.25 -0.92 10.45
CA SER A 104 -12.12 -0.95 11.36
C SER A 104 -10.87 -0.45 10.65
N TYR A 105 -10.11 0.45 11.28
CA TYR A 105 -8.83 0.93 10.71
C TYR A 105 -7.88 -0.22 10.39
N LYS A 106 -8.03 -1.35 11.11
CA LYS A 106 -7.28 -2.60 10.85
C LYS A 106 -7.52 -3.15 9.45
N GLN A 107 -8.68 -2.86 8.85
CA GLN A 107 -9.07 -3.36 7.53
C GLN A 107 -8.64 -2.48 6.36
N ILE A 108 -8.06 -1.31 6.63
CA ILE A 108 -7.68 -0.35 5.60
C ILE A 108 -6.27 -0.68 5.11
N PRO A 109 -6.05 -0.87 3.79
CA PRO A 109 -4.71 -1.03 3.27
C PRO A 109 -3.85 0.20 3.59
N LEU A 110 -2.67 -0.01 4.16
CA LEU A 110 -1.70 1.07 4.42
C LEU A 110 -0.93 1.41 3.14
N TYR A 111 -0.62 0.39 2.34
CA TYR A 111 0.05 0.53 1.05
C TYR A 111 -0.66 -0.29 -0.01
N PHE A 112 -0.63 0.20 -1.25
CA PHE A 112 -0.96 -0.56 -2.44
C PHE A 112 0.33 -0.89 -3.18
N VAL A 113 0.48 -2.14 -3.59
CA VAL A 113 1.66 -2.66 -4.26
C VAL A 113 1.26 -3.18 -5.64
N ILE A 114 1.96 -2.76 -6.67
CA ILE A 114 1.82 -3.28 -8.03
C ILE A 114 3.00 -4.20 -8.31
N VAL A 115 2.69 -5.45 -8.63
CA VAL A 115 3.68 -6.51 -8.87
C VAL A 115 3.51 -7.07 -10.27
N GLU A 116 4.56 -7.04 -11.09
CA GLU A 116 4.57 -7.68 -12.41
C GLU A 116 5.26 -9.06 -12.31
N PRO A 117 4.56 -10.17 -12.60
CA PRO A 117 5.17 -11.48 -12.64
C PRO A 117 5.94 -11.70 -13.95
N LYS A 118 7.19 -12.17 -13.83
CA LYS A 118 8.01 -12.67 -14.93
C LYS A 118 8.17 -14.18 -14.80
N LEU A 119 7.18 -14.90 -15.33
CA LEU A 119 7.07 -16.35 -15.16
C LEU A 119 8.29 -17.11 -15.68
N SER A 120 8.90 -16.66 -16.77
CA SER A 120 10.11 -17.28 -17.34
C SER A 120 11.33 -17.24 -16.43
N GLU A 121 11.37 -16.29 -15.49
CA GLU A 121 12.47 -16.08 -14.54
C GLU A 121 12.08 -16.47 -13.12
N ASN A 122 10.86 -16.98 -12.93
CA ASN A 122 10.25 -17.24 -11.64
C ASN A 122 10.42 -16.07 -10.65
N ARG A 123 10.15 -14.86 -11.16
CA ARG A 123 10.43 -13.60 -10.46
C ARG A 123 9.22 -12.70 -10.43
N LEU A 124 9.04 -12.00 -9.31
CA LEU A 124 8.00 -11.01 -9.08
C LEU A 124 8.66 -9.63 -8.95
N PHE A 125 8.40 -8.73 -9.89
CA PHE A 125 8.95 -7.38 -9.85
C PHE A 125 7.99 -6.44 -9.12
N VAL A 126 8.47 -5.78 -8.07
CA VAL A 126 7.71 -4.73 -7.38
C VAL A 126 7.87 -3.42 -8.15
N GLU A 127 6.86 -3.12 -8.93
CA GLU A 127 6.85 -1.98 -9.85
C GLU A 127 6.46 -0.70 -9.12
N LYS A 128 5.45 -0.72 -8.25
CA LYS A 128 5.05 0.49 -7.51
C LYS A 128 4.62 0.16 -6.09
N ILE A 129 4.92 1.07 -5.17
CA ILE A 129 4.34 1.12 -3.82
C ILE A 129 3.69 2.49 -3.67
N ILE A 130 2.41 2.49 -3.29
CA ILE A 130 1.60 3.70 -3.17
C ILE A 130 1.05 3.75 -1.75
N HIS A 131 1.36 4.82 -1.02
CA HIS A 131 0.82 5.04 0.31
C HIS A 131 -0.68 5.36 0.23
N ASN A 132 -1.48 4.81 1.15
CA ASN A 132 -2.88 5.17 1.27
C ASN A 132 -3.01 6.49 2.05
N PRO A 133 -3.40 7.62 1.42
CA PRO A 133 -3.51 8.92 2.09
C PRO A 133 -4.62 8.95 3.17
N SER A 134 -5.55 7.99 3.18
CA SER A 134 -6.69 7.98 4.10
C SER A 134 -6.34 7.62 5.53
N ILE A 135 -5.16 7.02 5.76
CA ILE A 135 -4.72 6.56 7.06
C ILE A 135 -3.21 6.75 7.20
N ASP A 136 -2.80 7.31 8.33
CA ASP A 136 -1.39 7.40 8.72
C ASP A 136 -1.15 6.50 9.91
N VAL A 137 -0.19 5.60 9.78
CA VAL A 137 0.24 4.71 10.86
C VAL A 137 1.76 4.75 10.91
N ARG A 138 2.30 4.97 12.11
CA ARG A 138 3.74 4.85 12.33
C ARG A 138 4.09 3.37 12.44
N LEU A 139 4.35 2.75 11.29
CA LEU A 139 4.77 1.36 11.16
C LEU A 139 6.11 1.31 10.43
N ASP A 140 6.99 0.40 10.84
CA ASP A 140 8.22 0.13 10.08
C ASP A 140 7.85 -0.46 8.71
N VAL A 141 8.25 0.24 7.64
CA VAL A 141 8.01 -0.18 6.26
C VAL A 141 8.79 -1.45 5.90
N ASN A 142 9.84 -1.81 6.63
CA ASN A 142 10.53 -3.09 6.45
C ASN A 142 9.58 -4.28 6.64
N ASN A 143 8.52 -4.13 7.44
CA ASN A 143 7.50 -5.16 7.57
C ASN A 143 6.76 -5.40 6.26
N LEU A 144 6.57 -4.39 5.41
CA LEU A 144 6.00 -4.58 4.07
C LEU A 144 6.95 -5.41 3.21
N LYS A 145 8.25 -5.12 3.26
CA LYS A 145 9.27 -5.86 2.52
C LYS A 145 9.29 -7.34 2.90
N ILE A 146 9.39 -7.64 4.20
CA ILE A 146 9.39 -9.01 4.74
C ILE A 146 8.14 -9.77 4.27
N ASN A 147 6.97 -9.16 4.44
CA ASN A 147 5.71 -9.75 4.03
C ASN A 147 5.63 -10.03 2.53
N LEU A 148 6.19 -9.15 1.69
CA LEU A 148 6.26 -9.36 0.25
C LEU A 148 7.24 -10.49 -0.12
N GLU A 149 8.37 -10.61 0.58
CA GLU A 149 9.33 -11.72 0.42
C GLU A 149 8.68 -13.06 0.82
N GLU A 150 7.94 -13.10 1.93
CA GLU A 150 7.19 -14.29 2.35
C GLU A 150 6.10 -14.67 1.34
N LEU A 151 5.39 -13.69 0.76
CA LEU A 151 4.39 -13.94 -0.28
C LEU A 151 5.03 -14.58 -1.52
N ALA A 152 6.20 -14.10 -1.93
CA ALA A 152 6.94 -14.65 -3.07
C ALA A 152 7.44 -16.07 -2.79
N ASN A 153 8.02 -16.29 -1.61
CA ASN A 153 8.49 -17.61 -1.16
C ASN A 153 7.36 -18.66 -1.14
N LYS A 154 6.15 -18.29 -0.73
CA LYS A 154 4.97 -19.18 -0.77
C LYS A 154 4.58 -19.63 -2.19
N SER A 155 5.06 -18.93 -3.21
CA SER A 155 4.82 -19.23 -4.63
C SER A 155 6.09 -19.74 -5.32
N ASP A 156 7.10 -20.15 -4.55
CA ASP A 156 8.44 -20.52 -5.02
C ASP A 156 9.13 -19.47 -5.90
N ALA A 157 8.73 -18.20 -5.83
CA ALA A 157 9.23 -17.12 -6.67
C ALA A 157 10.20 -16.21 -5.91
N LEU A 158 11.11 -15.55 -6.65
CA LEU A 158 11.96 -14.50 -6.10
C LEU A 158 11.31 -13.13 -6.25
N ILE A 159 11.39 -12.29 -5.24
CA ILE A 159 10.92 -10.90 -5.33
C ILE A 159 12.07 -9.95 -5.68
N ASP A 160 11.77 -8.96 -6.53
CA ASP A 160 12.74 -7.98 -7.01
C ASP A 160 12.21 -6.55 -6.83
N PHE A 161 12.94 -5.77 -6.03
CA PHE A 161 12.61 -4.38 -5.70
C PHE A 161 13.38 -3.35 -6.55
N SER A 162 14.23 -3.79 -7.49
CA SER A 162 15.13 -2.92 -8.25
C SER A 162 14.40 -1.88 -9.11
N LYS A 163 13.13 -2.14 -9.47
CA LYS A 163 12.28 -1.24 -10.25
C LYS A 163 11.84 0.00 -9.46
N LEU A 164 11.80 -0.09 -8.13
CA LEU A 164 11.41 1.02 -7.26
C LEU A 164 12.32 2.25 -7.38
N LYS A 165 13.56 2.10 -7.89
CA LYS A 165 14.46 3.24 -8.13
C LYS A 165 13.90 4.28 -9.11
N TYR A 166 12.90 3.89 -9.90
CA TYR A 166 12.28 4.75 -10.92
C TYR A 166 10.96 5.39 -10.46
N HIS A 167 10.59 5.26 -9.18
CA HIS A 167 9.29 5.67 -8.66
C HIS A 167 9.40 6.46 -7.35
N ASP A 168 8.47 7.39 -7.11
CA ASP A 168 8.45 8.28 -5.93
C ASP A 168 9.86 8.81 -5.56
N SER A 169 10.56 9.38 -6.54
CA SER A 169 11.94 9.89 -6.41
C SER A 169 12.99 8.86 -5.95
N GLY A 170 12.68 7.56 -6.05
CA GLY A 170 13.51 6.47 -5.56
C GLY A 170 13.37 6.19 -4.06
N ARG A 171 12.39 6.81 -3.37
CA ARG A 171 12.20 6.69 -1.92
C ARG A 171 12.10 5.25 -1.46
N TRP A 172 11.18 4.48 -2.03
CA TRP A 172 10.97 3.08 -1.59
C TRP A 172 12.20 2.20 -1.84
N TYR A 173 12.92 2.47 -2.92
CA TYR A 173 14.21 1.81 -3.17
C TYR A 173 15.22 2.16 -2.08
N PHE A 174 15.34 3.43 -1.71
CA PHE A 174 16.22 3.84 -0.61
C PHE A 174 15.84 3.15 0.70
N GLU A 175 14.56 3.17 1.06
CA GLU A 175 14.05 2.56 2.31
C GLU A 175 14.33 1.06 2.39
N PHE A 176 14.16 0.31 1.30
CA PHE A 176 14.30 -1.16 1.30
C PHE A 176 15.74 -1.66 1.17
N PHE A 177 16.66 -0.82 0.67
CA PHE A 177 18.05 -1.21 0.45
C PHE A 177 19.02 -0.65 1.50
N ASN A 178 18.64 0.40 2.25
CA ASN A 178 19.52 1.00 3.27
C ASN A 178 19.23 0.58 4.71
N THR A 179 18.15 -0.17 4.96
CA THR A 179 17.90 -0.81 6.26
C THR A 179 18.71 -2.09 6.36
N VAL A 180 19.93 -1.96 6.88
CA VAL A 180 20.68 -3.09 7.45
C VAL A 180 19.84 -3.62 8.61
N VAL A 181 19.34 -4.85 8.49
CA VAL A 181 18.78 -5.56 9.63
C VAL A 181 19.93 -5.78 10.60
N THR A 182 20.01 -4.99 11.66
CA THR A 182 20.93 -5.28 12.75
C THR A 182 20.47 -6.60 13.37
N PRO A 183 21.28 -7.67 13.35
CA PRO A 183 20.87 -8.92 13.97
C PRO A 183 20.65 -8.64 15.46
N THR A 184 19.42 -8.89 15.94
CA THR A 184 19.16 -9.00 17.37
C THR A 184 20.08 -10.08 17.92
N LYS A 185 21.06 -9.68 18.72
CA LYS A 185 21.85 -10.62 19.52
C LYS A 185 20.86 -11.36 20.41
N SER A 186 20.66 -12.63 20.13
CA SER A 186 20.13 -13.59 21.08
C SER A 186 21.14 -13.71 22.23
N THR A 187 20.83 -13.09 23.36
CA THR A 187 21.40 -13.42 24.68
C THR A 187 20.59 -14.53 25.31
#